data_AF-A0A1G7VHN8-F1
#
_entry.id   AF-A0A1G7VHN8-F1
#
_cell.length_a   1.000
_cell.length_b   1.000
_cell.length_c   1.000
_cell.angle_alpha   90.00
_cell.angle_beta   90.00
_cell.angle_gamma   90.00
#
_symmetry.space_group_name_H-M   'P 1'
#
loop_
_entity.id
_entity.type
_entity.pdbx_description
1 polymer ?
#
loop_
_entity_poly.entity_id
_entity_poly.type
_entity_poly.pdbx_seq_one_letter_code
_entity_poly.pdbx_strand_id
1 'polypeptide(L)'
;MTMNNIDLSKMVFNRENLIGLLAILDKNENVFTHVEFAEWCGSYWSEWRREQELYESTDKQTINVVDSIYYYFLKYKIDRFEKVKIKEWIQMLSGN
;
A
#
# COMPACT_ATOMS: atom_id res chain seq x y z
N MET A 1 -12.56 9.86 22.79
CA MET A 1 -11.96 8.73 22.06
C MET A 1 -10.73 9.27 21.36
N THR A 2 -9.54 8.90 21.82
CA THR A 2 -8.30 9.24 21.13
C THR A 2 -8.26 8.44 19.83
N MET A 3 -8.41 9.11 18.68
CA MET A 3 -8.11 8.52 17.39
C MET A 3 -6.60 8.25 17.38
N ASN A 4 -6.21 6.99 17.47
CA ASN A 4 -4.84 6.58 17.22
C ASN A 4 -4.60 6.71 15.71
N ASN A 5 -4.30 7.92 15.24
CA ASN A 5 -3.86 8.14 13.86
C ASN A 5 -2.55 7.38 13.67
N ILE A 6 -2.52 6.43 12.74
CA ILE A 6 -1.29 5.72 12.41
C ILE A 6 -0.44 6.67 11.56
N ASP A 7 0.79 6.91 12.00
CA ASP A 7 1.78 7.65 11.21
C ASP A 7 2.47 6.68 10.25
N LEU A 8 1.98 6.60 9.01
CA LEU A 8 2.51 5.69 7.99
C LEU A 8 3.99 5.97 7.67
N SER A 9 4.47 7.21 7.82
CA SER A 9 5.87 7.57 7.53
C SER A 9 6.88 6.86 8.42
N LYS A 10 6.45 6.38 9.60
CA LYS A 10 7.28 5.62 10.55
C LYS A 10 7.08 4.11 10.46
N MET A 11 6.16 3.66 9.60
CA MET A 11 5.80 2.25 9.51
C MET A 11 6.75 1.52 8.57
N VAL A 12 7.44 0.50 9.12
CA VAL A 12 8.32 -0.39 8.36
C VAL A 12 7.53 -1.10 7.27
N PHE A 13 8.08 -1.18 6.07
CA PHE A 13 7.47 -1.97 5.02
C PHE A 13 7.73 -3.46 5.17
N ASN A 14 6.64 -4.20 5.10
CA ASN A 14 6.62 -5.62 4.85
C ASN A 14 5.23 -5.98 4.31
N ARG A 15 5.11 -7.20 3.79
CA ARG A 15 3.86 -7.72 3.23
C ARG A 15 2.71 -7.72 4.23
N GLU A 16 2.97 -8.07 5.49
CA GLU A 16 1.93 -8.14 6.54
C GLU A 16 1.33 -6.76 6.82
N ASN A 17 2.19 -5.74 6.92
CA ASN A 17 1.82 -4.35 7.08
C ASN A 17 1.02 -3.84 5.88
N LEU A 18 1.44 -4.15 4.65
CA LEU A 18 0.68 -3.82 3.44
C LEU A 18 -0.73 -4.43 3.47
N ILE A 19 -0.86 -5.71 3.82
CA ILE A 19 -2.15 -6.40 3.95
C ILE A 19 -3.01 -5.75 5.05
N GLY A 20 -2.42 -5.47 6.21
CA GLY A 20 -3.10 -4.84 7.33
C GLY A 20 -3.67 -3.47 6.98
N LEU A 21 -2.88 -2.64 6.30
CA LEU A 21 -3.31 -1.32 5.83
C LEU A 21 -4.43 -1.43 4.77
N LEU A 22 -4.33 -2.35 3.81
CA LEU A 22 -5.41 -2.62 2.86
C LEU A 22 -6.70 -3.07 3.55
N ALA A 23 -6.61 -3.89 4.60
CA ALA A 23 -7.76 -4.34 5.37
C ALA A 23 -8.44 -3.20 6.14
N ILE A 24 -7.67 -2.25 6.68
CA ILE A 24 -8.20 -1.01 7.31
C ILE A 24 -8.99 -0.21 6.27
N LEU A 25 -8.45 -0.05 5.05
CA LEU A 25 -9.15 0.63 3.96
C LEU A 25 -10.42 -0.12 3.51
N ASP A 26 -10.42 -1.44 3.42
CA ASP A 26 -11.60 -2.24 3.03
C ASP A 26 -12.76 -2.11 4.04
N LYS A 27 -12.41 -1.98 5.33
CA LYS A 27 -13.34 -1.73 6.43
C LYS A 27 -13.82 -0.28 6.52
N ASN A 28 -13.25 0.64 5.73
CA ASN A 28 -13.47 2.09 5.82
C ASN A 28 -13.15 2.64 7.21
N GLU A 29 -12.11 2.12 7.86
CA GLU A 29 -11.62 2.66 9.11
C GLU A 29 -10.79 3.93 8.81
N ASN A 30 -11.24 5.09 9.30
CA ASN A 30 -10.61 6.40 9.01
C ASN A 30 -9.37 6.64 9.90
N VAL A 31 -8.38 5.75 9.82
CA VAL A 31 -7.14 5.81 10.61
C VAL A 31 -6.01 6.54 9.87
N PHE A 32 -6.06 6.51 8.53
CA PHE A 32 -5.23 7.24 7.59
C PHE A 32 -6.03 7.42 6.28
N THR A 33 -5.60 8.33 5.43
CA THR A 33 -6.22 8.59 4.13
C THR A 33 -5.67 7.65 3.05
N HIS A 34 -6.45 7.46 1.98
CA HIS A 34 -5.98 6.68 0.84
C HIS A 34 -4.77 7.33 0.15
N VAL A 35 -4.65 8.67 0.23
CA VAL A 35 -3.50 9.42 -0.29
C VAL A 35 -2.25 9.11 0.53
N GLU A 36 -2.32 9.22 1.87
CA GLU A 36 -1.19 8.86 2.75
C GLU A 36 -0.75 7.40 2.52
N PHE A 37 -1.69 6.48 2.32
CA PHE A 37 -1.37 5.09 1.97
C PHE A 37 -0.69 4.96 0.60
N ALA A 38 -1.17 5.69 -0.41
CA ALA A 38 -0.55 5.69 -1.73
C ALA A 38 0.87 6.26 -1.72
N GLU A 39 1.09 7.34 -0.96
CA GLU A 39 2.40 7.94 -0.76
C GLU A 39 3.35 7.01 -0.01
N TRP A 40 2.85 6.29 1.01
CA TRP A 40 3.61 5.24 1.68
C TRP A 40 4.02 4.12 0.69
N CYS A 41 3.13 3.66 -0.18
CA CYS A 41 3.53 2.74 -1.26
C CYS A 41 4.57 3.36 -2.21
N GLY A 42 4.42 4.65 -2.53
CA GLY A 42 5.32 5.40 -3.41
C GLY A 42 6.74 5.57 -2.87
N SER A 43 6.93 5.63 -1.54
CA SER A 43 8.28 5.69 -0.96
C SER A 43 9.06 4.41 -1.24
N TYR A 44 8.44 3.24 -1.05
CA TYR A 44 9.10 1.95 -1.31
C TYR A 44 9.30 1.69 -2.80
N TRP A 45 8.32 2.07 -3.62
CA TRP A 45 8.51 2.07 -5.07
C TRP A 45 9.73 2.91 -5.50
N SER A 46 9.96 4.05 -4.84
CA SER A 46 11.11 4.90 -5.11
C SER A 46 12.42 4.31 -4.60
N GLU A 47 12.41 3.62 -3.45
CA GLU A 47 13.56 2.93 -2.88
C GLU A 47 14.02 1.75 -3.73
N TRP A 48 13.10 0.93 -4.24
CA TRP A 48 13.43 -0.17 -5.17
C TRP A 48 14.17 0.30 -6.43
N ARG A 49 13.93 1.53 -6.88
CA ARG A 49 14.66 2.12 -8.02
C ARG A 49 16.05 2.63 -7.66
N ARG A 50 16.35 2.81 -6.37
CA ARG A 50 17.67 3.20 -5.86
C ARG A 50 18.49 1.99 -5.43
N GLU A 51 17.83 0.96 -4.89
CA GLU A 51 18.45 -0.21 -4.29
C GLU A 51 17.93 -1.50 -4.95
N GLN A 52 18.69 -2.00 -5.92
CA GLN A 52 18.34 -3.20 -6.68
C GLN A 52 18.22 -4.45 -5.79
N GLU A 53 19.07 -4.58 -4.77
CA GLU A 53 19.05 -5.72 -3.83
C GLU A 53 17.73 -5.79 -3.05
N LEU A 54 17.14 -4.64 -2.69
CA LEU A 54 15.86 -4.56 -2.01
C LEU A 54 14.72 -5.03 -2.93
N TYR A 55 14.77 -4.64 -4.21
CA TYR A 55 13.81 -5.11 -5.20
C TYR A 55 13.92 -6.64 -5.42
N GLU A 56 15.14 -7.16 -5.57
CA GLU A 56 15.36 -8.60 -5.81
C GLU A 56 15.00 -9.49 -4.62
N SER A 57 15.11 -8.96 -3.40
CA SER A 57 14.73 -9.66 -2.17
C SER A 57 13.25 -9.55 -1.81
N THR A 58 12.51 -8.62 -2.44
CA THR A 58 11.07 -8.47 -2.22
C THR A 58 10.30 -9.46 -3.11
N ASP A 59 9.26 -10.10 -2.55
CA ASP A 59 8.45 -11.02 -3.34
C ASP A 59 7.69 -10.31 -4.48
N LYS A 60 7.56 -11.00 -5.61
CA LYS A 60 6.96 -10.45 -6.84
C LYS A 60 5.52 -9.96 -6.66
N GLN A 61 4.72 -10.59 -5.81
CA GLN A 61 3.33 -10.18 -5.60
C GLN A 61 3.27 -8.85 -4.85
N THR A 62 4.09 -8.71 -3.81
CA THR A 62 4.23 -7.46 -3.06
C THR A 62 4.66 -6.32 -3.97
N ILE A 63 5.67 -6.54 -4.82
CA ILE A 63 6.10 -5.55 -5.83
C ILE A 63 4.93 -5.15 -6.74
N ASN A 64 4.28 -6.14 -7.38
CA ASN A 64 3.20 -5.88 -8.31
C ASN A 64 2.04 -5.09 -7.69
N VAL A 65 1.72 -5.35 -6.42
CA VAL A 65 0.64 -4.66 -5.72
C VAL A 65 1.03 -3.21 -5.39
N VAL A 66 2.23 -2.98 -4.88
CA VAL A 66 2.73 -1.62 -4.61
C VAL A 66 2.79 -0.79 -5.90
N ASP A 67 3.34 -1.36 -6.98
CA ASP A 67 3.36 -0.74 -8.31
C ASP A 67 1.96 -0.38 -8.78
N SER A 68 1.02 -1.32 -8.65
CA SER A 68 -0.39 -1.14 -9.04
C SER A 68 -1.05 -0.02 -8.26
N ILE A 69 -0.90 0.02 -6.93
CA ILE A 69 -1.47 1.06 -6.06
C ILE A 69 -0.92 2.43 -6.46
N TYR A 70 0.40 2.56 -6.51
CA TYR A 70 1.04 3.85 -6.74
C TYR A 70 0.78 4.36 -8.16
N TYR A 71 0.85 3.49 -9.17
CA TYR A 71 0.51 3.85 -10.54
C TYR A 71 -0.96 4.25 -10.69
N TYR A 72 -1.88 3.52 -10.05
CA TYR A 72 -3.30 3.83 -10.08
C TYR A 72 -3.57 5.21 -9.45
N PHE A 73 -2.95 5.51 -8.31
CA PHE A 73 -3.00 6.82 -7.69
C PHE A 73 -2.49 7.93 -8.63
N LEU A 74 -1.28 7.79 -9.20
CA LEU A 74 -0.68 8.79 -10.08
C LEU A 74 -1.47 9.00 -11.38
N LYS A 75 -1.95 7.91 -11.99
CA LYS A 75 -2.66 7.94 -13.27
C LYS A 75 -4.02 8.62 -13.16
N TYR A 76 -4.78 8.28 -12.13
CA TYR A 76 -6.16 8.74 -11.99
C TYR A 76 -6.29 9.98 -11.08
N LYS A 77 -5.23 10.36 -10.35
CA LYS A 77 -5.21 11.50 -9.42
C LYS A 77 -6.38 11.46 -8.43
N ILE A 78 -6.69 10.27 -7.94
CA ILE A 78 -7.81 10.00 -7.04
C ILE A 78 -7.41 10.26 -5.58
N ASP A 79 -8.36 10.72 -4.79
CA ASP A 79 -8.26 10.90 -3.35
C ASP A 79 -8.74 9.67 -2.57
N ARG A 80 -9.43 8.73 -3.24
CA ARG A 80 -9.98 7.51 -2.66
C ARG A 80 -9.95 6.32 -3.62
N PHE A 81 -9.54 5.16 -3.11
CA PHE A 81 -9.58 3.89 -3.84
C PHE A 81 -10.97 3.26 -3.82
N GLU A 82 -11.39 2.74 -4.96
CA GLU A 82 -12.61 1.93 -5.05
C GLU A 82 -12.46 0.63 -4.25
N LYS A 83 -13.54 0.21 -3.57
CA LYS A 83 -13.53 -1.01 -2.76
C LYS A 83 -13.17 -2.26 -3.57
N VAL A 84 -13.54 -2.30 -4.85
CA VAL A 84 -13.18 -3.40 -5.76
C VAL A 84 -11.66 -3.49 -5.93
N LYS A 85 -10.97 -2.36 -6.10
CA LYS A 85 -9.50 -2.32 -6.25
C LYS A 85 -8.78 -2.79 -4.99
N ILE A 86 -9.25 -2.37 -3.83
CA ILE A 86 -8.69 -2.81 -2.54
C ILE A 86 -8.81 -4.33 -2.40
N LYS A 87 -9.96 -4.90 -2.74
CA LYS A 87 -10.17 -6.35 -2.70
C LYS A 87 -9.29 -7.11 -3.69
N GLU A 88 -9.12 -6.61 -4.91
CA GLU A 88 -8.21 -7.19 -5.90
C GLU A 88 -6.77 -7.25 -5.36
N TRP A 89 -6.27 -6.16 -4.76
CA TRP A 89 -4.94 -6.12 -4.15
C TRP A 89 -4.79 -7.09 -2.99
N ILE A 90 -5.78 -7.16 -2.08
CA ILE A 90 -5.77 -8.13 -0.97
C ILE A 90 -5.71 -9.57 -1.51
N GLN A 91 -6.51 -9.88 -2.53
CA GLN A 91 -6.53 -11.22 -3.14
C GLN A 91 -5.19 -11.59 -3.76
N MET A 92 -4.55 -10.66 -4.47
CA MET A 92 -3.20 -10.87 -5.03
C MET A 92 -2.15 -11.17 -3.96
N LEU A 93 -2.30 -10.59 -2.76
CA LEU A 93 -1.41 -10.83 -1.61
C LEU A 93 -1.79 -12.05 -0.78
N SER A 94 -3.00 -12.58 -0.92
CA SER A 94 -3.48 -13.74 -0.14
C SER A 94 -3.41 -15.05 -0.92
N GLY A 95 -3.25 -14.99 -2.24
CA GLY A 95 -3.08 -16.15 -3.09
C GLY A 95 -1.65 -16.68 -3.08
N ASN A 96 -1.39 -17.69 -2.26
CA ASN A 96 -0.27 -18.64 -2.38
C ASN A 96 -0.83 -20.06 -2.27
#